data_AF-A0A175RA04-F1
#
_entry.id   AF-A0A175RA04-F1
#
_cell.length_a   1.000
_cell.length_b   1.000
_cell.length_c   1.000
_cell.angle_alpha   90.00
_cell.angle_beta   90.00
_cell.angle_gamma   90.00
#
_symmetry.space_group_name_H-M   'P 1'
#
loop_
_entity.id
_entity.type
_entity.pdbx_description
1 polymer ?
#
loop_
_entity_poly.entity_id
_entity_poly.type
_entity_poly.pdbx_seq_one_letter_code
_entity_poly.pdbx_strand_id
1 'polypeptide(L)'
;MVLALALWAVWRGRRAASLAREIKALRADEARRRQFAEENDLSDTDNQLRFIAAANLRAVRPVNKEAQRVLGSLDAWIAEHRPDWRVSFEVAMGAFVRTAYNPRDWRQRAAFRSYNSKRVDFLVVDGAGEPRLVVEYHGTGHDLSGDAAERMLVKRTVLERVGIPLAEVPAKAGRAATWALIDAALSDVEPGRGARSGRAGRG
;
A
#
# COMPACT_ATOMS: atom_id res chain seq x y z
N MET A 1 34.23 61.13 18.31
CA MET A 1 32.84 60.76 17.91
C MET A 1 32.69 60.47 16.40
N VAL A 2 33.31 61.25 15.50
CA VAL A 2 33.16 61.06 14.02
C VAL A 2 33.71 59.71 13.52
N LEU A 3 34.86 59.25 14.01
CA LEU A 3 35.47 57.96 13.64
C LEU A 3 34.59 56.75 14.02
N ALA A 4 33.92 56.80 15.17
CA ALA A 4 33.04 55.73 15.63
C ALA A 4 31.76 55.61 14.78
N LEU A 5 31.21 56.74 14.35
CA LEU A 5 30.06 56.80 13.44
C LEU A 5 30.40 56.25 12.05
N ALA A 6 31.60 56.56 11.53
CA ALA A 6 32.07 56.03 10.25
C ALA A 6 32.28 54.51 10.30
N LEU A 7 32.90 53.98 11.37
CA LEU A 7 33.07 52.54 11.56
C LEU A 7 31.73 51.80 11.71
N TRP A 8 30.76 52.38 12.41
CA TRP A 8 29.41 51.83 12.55
C TRP A 8 28.67 51.79 11.20
N ALA A 9 28.77 52.85 10.39
CA ALA A 9 28.16 52.90 9.06
C ALA A 9 28.76 51.83 8.12
N VAL A 10 30.09 51.66 8.13
CA VAL A 10 30.78 50.61 7.35
C VAL A 10 30.37 49.22 7.82
N TRP A 11 30.34 48.96 9.14
CA TRP A 11 29.91 47.69 9.70
C TRP A 11 28.46 47.36 9.34
N ARG A 12 27.56 48.34 9.45
CA ARG A 12 26.14 48.20 9.08
C ARG A 12 25.97 47.91 7.59
N GLY A 13 26.72 48.57 6.72
CA GLY A 13 26.73 48.31 5.28
C GLY A 13 27.23 46.91 4.93
N ARG A 14 28.32 46.45 5.56
CA ARG A 14 28.85 45.09 5.36
C ARG A 14 27.87 44.02 5.85
N ARG A 15 27.19 44.26 6.99
CA ARG A 15 26.15 43.37 7.52
C ARG A 15 24.93 43.30 6.60
N ALA A 16 24.46 44.44 6.09
CA ALA A 16 23.37 44.49 5.11
C ALA A 16 23.72 43.75 3.80
N ALA A 17 24.93 43.92 3.28
CA ALA A 17 25.41 43.19 2.10
C ALA A 17 25.57 41.68 2.34
N SER A 18 25.92 41.26 3.56
CA SER A 18 25.96 39.85 3.95
C SER A 18 24.55 39.23 3.94
N LEU A 19 23.58 39.90 4.59
CA LEU A 19 22.19 39.45 4.64
C LEU A 19 21.56 39.39 3.23
N ALA A 20 21.84 40.37 2.37
CA ALA A 20 21.36 40.36 0.99
C ALA A 20 21.90 39.16 0.18
N ARG A 21 23.18 38.78 0.39
CA ARG A 21 23.76 37.59 -0.23
C ARG A 21 23.13 36.30 0.29
N GLU A 22 22.88 36.22 1.59
CA GLU A 22 22.23 35.09 2.23
C GLU A 22 20.79 34.90 1.73
N ILE A 23 19.99 35.97 1.67
CA ILE A 23 18.63 35.95 1.10
C ILE A 23 18.64 35.52 -0.37
N LYS A 24 19.59 36.02 -1.17
CA LYS A 24 19.73 35.62 -2.58
C LYS A 24 20.07 34.13 -2.70
N ALA A 25 20.96 33.62 -1.85
CA ALA A 25 21.31 32.20 -1.83
C ALA A 25 20.12 31.32 -1.44
N LEU A 26 19.34 31.72 -0.42
CA LEU A 26 18.13 31.02 0.00
C LEU A 26 17.08 30.95 -1.12
N ARG A 27 16.82 32.07 -1.81
CA ARG A 27 15.89 32.11 -2.95
C ARG A 27 16.35 31.24 -4.11
N ALA A 28 17.65 31.24 -4.42
CA ALA A 28 18.20 30.37 -5.44
C ALA A 28 18.08 28.89 -5.04
N ASP A 29 18.25 28.58 -3.77
CA ASP A 29 18.05 27.22 -3.26
C ASP A 29 16.59 26.77 -3.35
N GLU A 30 15.66 27.63 -2.97
CA GLU A 30 14.22 27.39 -3.07
C GLU A 30 13.79 27.19 -4.53
N ALA A 31 14.27 28.02 -5.46
CA ALA A 31 14.00 27.87 -6.89
C ALA A 31 14.52 26.53 -7.43
N ARG A 32 15.74 26.12 -7.04
CA ARG A 32 16.29 24.80 -7.40
C ARG A 32 15.46 23.66 -6.83
N ARG A 33 15.05 23.73 -5.56
CA ARG A 33 14.19 22.70 -4.94
C ARG A 33 12.85 22.58 -5.64
N ARG A 34 12.25 23.72 -6.02
CA ARG A 34 10.99 23.76 -6.75
C ARG A 34 11.14 23.16 -8.14
N GLN A 35 12.16 23.57 -8.89
CA GLN A 35 12.46 23.01 -10.20
C GLN A 35 12.69 21.50 -10.10
N PHE A 36 13.49 21.05 -9.13
CA PHE A 36 13.71 19.63 -8.89
C PHE A 36 12.39 18.89 -8.56
N ALA A 37 11.51 19.48 -7.75
CA ALA A 37 10.22 18.89 -7.43
C ALA A 37 9.31 18.79 -8.67
N GLU A 38 9.26 19.82 -9.50
CA GLU A 38 8.49 19.84 -10.75
C GLU A 38 9.03 18.82 -11.77
N GLU A 39 10.35 18.73 -11.93
CA GLU A 39 11.00 17.74 -12.81
C GLU A 39 10.83 16.29 -12.32
N ASN A 40 10.56 16.08 -11.02
CA ASN A 40 10.40 14.75 -10.42
C ASN A 40 8.96 14.50 -9.93
N ASP A 41 7.99 15.30 -10.35
CA ASP A 41 6.60 15.13 -9.99
C ASP A 41 6.02 13.91 -10.73
N LEU A 42 5.78 12.83 -9.99
CA LEU A 42 5.18 11.60 -10.51
C LEU A 42 3.67 11.71 -10.75
N SER A 43 3.03 12.84 -10.44
CA SER A 43 1.66 13.11 -10.88
C SER A 43 1.58 13.57 -12.35
N ASP A 44 2.72 14.02 -12.91
CA ASP A 44 2.87 14.36 -14.32
C ASP A 44 3.20 13.10 -15.16
N THR A 45 2.41 12.88 -16.21
CA THR A 45 2.58 11.74 -17.11
C THR A 45 3.87 11.83 -17.93
N ASP A 46 4.31 13.03 -18.32
CA ASP A 46 5.52 13.20 -19.13
C ASP A 46 6.76 12.81 -18.31
N ASN A 47 6.77 13.17 -17.02
CA ASN A 47 7.82 12.72 -16.10
C ASN A 47 7.81 11.19 -15.92
N GLN A 48 6.64 10.58 -15.72
CA GLN A 48 6.52 9.11 -15.63
C GLN A 48 7.10 8.43 -16.87
N LEU A 49 6.72 8.88 -18.07
CA LEU A 49 7.19 8.31 -19.34
C LEU A 49 8.69 8.51 -19.52
N ARG A 50 9.21 9.68 -19.14
CA ARG A 50 10.66 9.97 -19.16
C ARG A 50 11.44 9.01 -18.27
N PHE A 51 10.97 8.76 -17.05
CA PHE A 51 11.62 7.82 -16.14
C PHE A 51 11.53 6.37 -16.63
N ILE A 52 10.38 5.96 -17.17
CA ILE A 52 10.18 4.62 -17.76
C ILE A 52 11.13 4.41 -18.94
N ALA A 53 11.23 5.38 -19.86
CA ALA A 53 12.10 5.30 -21.02
C ALA A 53 13.59 5.23 -20.65
N ALA A 54 13.98 5.84 -19.53
CA ALA A 54 15.35 5.82 -19.03
C ALA A 54 15.70 4.57 -18.21
N ALA A 55 14.71 3.75 -17.82
CA ALA A 55 14.91 2.61 -16.94
C ALA A 55 15.12 1.29 -17.70
N ASN A 56 15.94 0.39 -17.15
CA ASN A 56 16.05 -0.99 -17.65
C ASN A 56 14.97 -1.87 -17.00
N LEU A 57 13.88 -2.12 -17.73
CA LEU A 57 12.75 -2.89 -17.25
C LEU A 57 12.90 -4.38 -17.57
N ARG A 58 12.51 -5.25 -16.63
CA ARG A 58 12.45 -6.70 -16.85
C ARG A 58 11.24 -7.32 -16.15
N ALA A 59 10.70 -8.38 -16.74
CA ALA A 59 9.66 -9.18 -16.11
C ALA A 59 10.22 -9.97 -14.91
N VAL A 60 9.44 -10.03 -13.83
CA VAL A 60 9.74 -10.81 -12.63
C VAL A 60 8.51 -11.63 -12.21
N ARG A 61 8.73 -12.71 -11.46
CA ARG A 61 7.62 -13.50 -10.90
C ARG A 61 6.92 -12.67 -9.83
N PRO A 62 5.59 -12.52 -9.86
CA PRO A 62 4.85 -11.79 -8.84
C PRO A 62 4.83 -12.55 -7.50
N VAL A 63 4.94 -13.89 -7.55
CA VAL A 63 5.00 -14.76 -6.37
C VAL A 63 6.42 -15.27 -6.18
N ASN A 64 6.98 -15.02 -4.99
CA ASN A 64 8.32 -15.50 -4.63
C ASN A 64 8.39 -17.04 -4.53
N LYS A 65 9.59 -17.61 -4.58
CA LYS A 65 9.79 -19.07 -4.62
C LYS A 65 9.20 -19.81 -3.41
N GLU A 66 9.17 -19.19 -2.25
CA GLU A 66 8.60 -19.82 -1.05
C GLU A 66 7.07 -19.85 -1.12
N ALA A 67 6.46 -18.71 -1.47
CA ALA A 67 5.02 -18.55 -1.62
C ALA A 67 4.43 -19.41 -2.77
N GLN A 68 5.25 -19.83 -3.74
CA GLN A 68 4.82 -20.77 -4.79
C GLN A 68 4.29 -22.11 -4.24
N ARG A 69 4.78 -22.57 -3.07
CA ARG A 69 4.26 -23.80 -2.45
C ARG A 69 2.86 -23.61 -1.87
N VAL A 70 2.60 -22.42 -1.32
CA VAL A 70 1.27 -22.04 -0.83
C VAL A 70 0.30 -21.97 -2.00
N LEU A 71 0.72 -21.34 -3.11
CA LEU A 71 -0.08 -21.32 -4.35
C LEU A 71 -0.44 -22.73 -4.82
N GLY A 72 0.54 -23.62 -5.00
CA GLY A 72 0.25 -24.98 -5.45
C GLY A 72 -0.59 -25.81 -4.46
N SER A 73 -0.57 -25.45 -3.17
CA SER A 73 -1.45 -26.07 -2.17
C SER A 73 -2.87 -25.50 -2.25
N LEU A 74 -3.00 -24.19 -2.45
CA LEU A 74 -4.26 -23.49 -2.61
C LEU A 74 -5.00 -23.93 -3.89
N ASP A 75 -4.28 -24.04 -5.02
CA ASP A 75 -4.84 -24.52 -6.29
C ASP A 75 -5.42 -25.93 -6.15
N ALA A 76 -4.69 -26.83 -5.47
CA ALA A 76 -5.16 -28.18 -5.21
C ALA A 76 -6.40 -28.21 -4.30
N TRP A 77 -6.42 -27.38 -3.25
CA TRP A 77 -7.57 -27.26 -2.36
C TRP A 77 -8.80 -26.75 -3.12
N ILE A 78 -8.63 -25.73 -3.96
CA ILE A 78 -9.69 -25.15 -4.79
C ILE A 78 -10.23 -26.19 -5.77
N ALA A 79 -9.35 -26.90 -6.48
CA ALA A 79 -9.76 -27.93 -7.43
C ALA A 79 -10.63 -29.03 -6.78
N GLU A 80 -10.34 -29.38 -5.52
CA GLU A 80 -11.07 -30.42 -4.79
C GLU A 80 -12.37 -29.92 -4.15
N HIS A 81 -12.38 -28.73 -3.55
CA HIS A 81 -13.49 -28.27 -2.70
C HIS A 81 -14.38 -27.22 -3.37
N ARG A 82 -13.82 -26.41 -4.28
CA ARG A 82 -14.44 -25.19 -4.84
C ARG A 82 -13.96 -24.92 -6.29
N PRO A 83 -14.22 -25.82 -7.25
CA PRO A 83 -13.62 -25.75 -8.59
C PRO A 83 -14.03 -24.50 -9.41
N ASP A 84 -15.09 -23.79 -9.00
CA ASP A 84 -15.53 -22.53 -9.57
C ASP A 84 -14.73 -21.31 -9.04
N TRP A 85 -13.96 -21.46 -7.97
CA TRP A 85 -13.16 -20.38 -7.38
C TRP A 85 -11.86 -20.13 -8.14
N ARG A 86 -11.30 -18.93 -7.99
CA ARG A 86 -10.07 -18.48 -8.67
C ARG A 86 -9.14 -17.74 -7.70
N VAL A 87 -7.85 -17.78 -7.97
CA VAL A 87 -6.81 -17.08 -7.20
C VAL A 87 -6.27 -15.90 -7.99
N SER A 88 -6.12 -14.76 -7.32
CA SER A 88 -5.40 -13.58 -7.80
C SER A 88 -4.24 -13.27 -6.86
N PHE A 89 -3.14 -12.74 -7.41
CA PHE A 89 -1.90 -12.51 -6.67
C PHE A 89 -1.68 -11.04 -6.40
N GLU A 90 -1.08 -10.73 -5.25
CA GLU A 90 -0.55 -9.40 -4.99
C GLU A 90 -1.65 -8.33 -5.18
N VAL A 91 -2.85 -8.57 -4.66
CA VAL A 91 -4.00 -7.72 -4.94
C VAL A 91 -4.03 -6.57 -3.94
N ALA A 92 -4.03 -5.34 -4.44
CA ALA A 92 -4.22 -4.17 -3.58
C ALA A 92 -5.60 -4.25 -2.88
N MET A 93 -5.65 -4.02 -1.56
CA MET A 93 -6.90 -4.04 -0.79
C MET A 93 -7.88 -2.98 -1.28
N GLY A 94 -7.35 -1.87 -1.83
CA GLY A 94 -8.13 -0.87 -2.55
C GLY A 94 -8.69 -1.36 -3.89
N ALA A 95 -8.57 -2.62 -4.28
CA ALA A 95 -9.27 -3.19 -5.43
C ALA A 95 -10.58 -3.88 -5.02
N PHE A 96 -10.64 -4.50 -3.82
CA PHE A 96 -11.77 -5.32 -3.39
C PHE A 96 -12.43 -4.86 -2.07
N VAL A 97 -11.85 -3.89 -1.37
CA VAL A 97 -12.44 -3.26 -0.19
C VAL A 97 -12.71 -1.78 -0.46
N ARG A 98 -13.91 -1.32 -0.13
CA ARG A 98 -14.34 0.07 -0.26
C ARG A 98 -14.85 0.60 1.07
N THR A 99 -14.63 1.88 1.32
CA THR A 99 -15.38 2.60 2.34
C THR A 99 -16.75 3.02 1.80
N ALA A 100 -17.71 3.25 2.70
CA ALA A 100 -18.99 3.82 2.30
C ALA A 100 -18.76 5.19 1.64
N TYR A 101 -19.47 5.45 0.53
CA TYR A 101 -19.34 6.72 -0.17
C TYR A 101 -19.99 7.85 0.63
N ASN A 102 -19.16 8.65 1.29
CA ASN A 102 -19.57 9.91 1.90
C ASN A 102 -18.46 10.96 1.70
N PRO A 103 -18.57 11.84 0.69
CA PRO A 103 -17.53 12.81 0.39
C PRO A 103 -17.38 13.91 1.45
N ARG A 104 -18.35 14.04 2.38
CA ARG A 104 -18.24 14.99 3.51
C ARG A 104 -17.55 14.39 4.73
N ASP A 105 -17.47 13.06 4.82
CA ASP A 105 -16.80 12.40 5.93
C ASP A 105 -15.33 12.13 5.59
N TRP A 106 -14.46 13.02 6.09
CA TRP A 106 -13.01 12.90 5.89
C TRP A 106 -12.44 11.60 6.46
N ARG A 107 -13.11 10.99 7.46
CA ARG A 107 -12.70 9.72 8.06
C ARG A 107 -12.77 8.57 7.06
N GLN A 108 -13.72 8.57 6.13
CA GLN A 108 -13.81 7.55 5.08
C GLN A 108 -12.63 7.63 4.11
N ARG A 109 -12.22 8.85 3.74
CA ARG A 109 -11.04 9.06 2.90
C ARG A 109 -9.76 8.69 3.63
N ALA A 110 -9.64 9.07 4.91
CA ALA A 110 -8.49 8.70 5.73
C ALA A 110 -8.38 7.17 5.86
N ALA A 111 -9.48 6.48 6.20
CA ALA A 111 -9.52 5.03 6.31
C ALA A 111 -9.15 4.35 4.98
N PHE A 112 -9.73 4.77 3.84
CA PHE A 112 -9.36 4.21 2.54
C PHE A 112 -7.88 4.42 2.24
N ARG A 113 -7.34 5.63 2.48
CA ARG A 113 -5.90 5.91 2.32
C ARG A 113 -5.02 5.02 3.18
N SER A 114 -5.47 4.64 4.37
CA SER A 114 -4.73 3.76 5.28
C SER A 114 -4.53 2.33 4.75
N TYR A 115 -5.41 1.80 3.89
CA TYR A 115 -5.29 0.42 3.40
C TYR A 115 -5.20 0.26 1.88
N ASN A 116 -5.63 1.24 1.07
CA ASN A 116 -5.81 1.05 -0.38
C ASN A 116 -4.58 0.48 -1.11
N SER A 117 -3.37 0.90 -0.72
CA SER A 117 -2.11 0.47 -1.32
C SER A 117 -1.50 -0.78 -0.69
N LYS A 118 -2.04 -1.26 0.44
CA LYS A 118 -1.63 -2.53 1.04
C LYS A 118 -2.07 -3.66 0.12
N ARG A 119 -1.21 -4.63 -0.13
CA ARG A 119 -1.47 -5.77 -1.01
C ARG A 119 -1.58 -7.03 -0.19
N VAL A 120 -2.51 -7.91 -0.58
CA VAL A 120 -2.57 -9.28 -0.06
C VAL A 120 -1.81 -10.21 -0.98
N ASP A 121 -1.18 -11.25 -0.43
CA ASP A 121 -0.39 -12.19 -1.23
C ASP A 121 -1.28 -12.97 -2.20
N PHE A 122 -2.40 -13.49 -1.68
CA PHE A 122 -3.42 -14.20 -2.46
C PHE A 122 -4.82 -13.73 -2.08
N LEU A 123 -5.62 -13.41 -3.10
CA LEU A 123 -7.07 -13.20 -2.99
C LEU A 123 -7.78 -14.34 -3.72
N VAL A 124 -8.66 -15.03 -3.02
CA VAL A 124 -9.54 -16.06 -3.58
C VAL A 124 -10.92 -15.45 -3.83
N VAL A 125 -11.42 -15.63 -5.04
CA VAL A 125 -12.76 -15.18 -5.45
C VAL A 125 -13.60 -16.37 -5.91
N ASP A 126 -14.92 -16.29 -5.76
CA ASP A 126 -15.84 -17.31 -6.28
C ASP A 126 -16.12 -17.15 -7.79
N GLY A 127 -16.97 -18.01 -8.34
CA GLY A 127 -17.38 -17.94 -9.75
C GLY A 127 -18.12 -16.65 -10.14
N ALA A 128 -18.62 -15.86 -9.19
CA ALA A 128 -19.21 -14.55 -9.42
C ALA A 128 -18.19 -13.40 -9.31
N GLY A 129 -16.96 -13.70 -8.89
CA GLY A 129 -15.90 -12.72 -8.66
C GLY A 129 -15.96 -12.08 -7.27
N GLU A 130 -16.76 -12.59 -6.34
CA GLU A 130 -16.85 -12.07 -4.98
C GLU A 130 -15.66 -12.56 -4.13
N PRO A 131 -15.04 -11.69 -3.30
CA PRO A 131 -13.93 -12.08 -2.45
C PRO A 131 -14.38 -13.06 -1.37
N ARG A 132 -13.74 -14.24 -1.30
CA ARG A 132 -14.10 -15.33 -0.39
C ARG A 132 -13.08 -15.60 0.70
N LEU A 133 -11.79 -15.38 0.41
CA LEU A 133 -10.70 -15.68 1.34
C LEU A 133 -9.47 -14.86 0.93
N VAL A 134 -8.74 -14.37 1.93
CA VAL A 134 -7.37 -13.89 1.77
C VAL A 134 -6.41 -14.92 2.36
N VAL A 135 -5.30 -15.18 1.66
CA VAL A 135 -4.19 -15.99 2.19
C VAL A 135 -2.93 -15.13 2.22
N GLU A 136 -2.28 -15.04 3.37
CA GLU A 136 -1.00 -14.34 3.58
C GLU A 136 0.08 -15.37 3.89
N TYR A 137 1.26 -15.24 3.27
CA TYR A 137 2.40 -16.12 3.51
C TYR A 137 3.49 -15.40 4.31
N HIS A 138 3.77 -15.90 5.52
CA HIS A 138 4.82 -15.38 6.38
C HIS A 138 6.11 -16.15 6.17
N GLY A 139 6.82 -15.84 5.09
CA GLY A 139 8.11 -16.43 4.74
C GLY A 139 9.25 -16.06 5.67
N THR A 140 10.43 -16.61 5.40
CA THR A 140 11.62 -16.46 6.27
C THR A 140 12.18 -15.03 6.38
N GLY A 141 11.74 -14.12 5.49
CA GLY A 141 12.09 -12.70 5.54
C GLY A 141 11.01 -11.79 6.15
N HIS A 142 9.90 -12.33 6.66
CA HIS A 142 8.74 -11.54 7.09
C HIS A 142 9.03 -10.67 8.34
N ASP A 143 10.03 -11.05 9.14
CA ASP A 143 10.46 -10.32 10.35
C ASP A 143 11.61 -9.32 10.10
N LEU A 144 12.00 -9.09 8.85
CA LEU A 144 13.17 -8.24 8.52
C LEU A 144 12.85 -6.74 8.50
N SER A 145 11.58 -6.33 8.60
CA SER A 145 11.18 -4.93 8.72
C SER A 145 10.42 -4.65 10.02
N GLY A 146 10.83 -3.61 10.74
CA GLY A 146 10.23 -3.24 12.04
C GLY A 146 8.74 -2.88 11.98
N ASP A 147 8.21 -2.62 10.78
CA ASP A 147 6.80 -2.25 10.52
C ASP A 147 5.92 -3.43 10.05
N ALA A 148 6.48 -4.64 9.88
CA ALA A 148 5.75 -5.78 9.32
C ALA A 148 4.50 -6.13 10.13
N ALA A 149 4.64 -6.17 11.46
CA ALA A 149 3.54 -6.44 12.39
C ALA A 149 2.43 -5.38 12.31
N GLU A 150 2.80 -4.10 12.26
CA GLU A 150 1.84 -2.99 12.17
C GLU A 150 1.08 -3.01 10.84
N ARG A 151 1.78 -3.31 9.74
CA ARG A 151 1.14 -3.47 8.42
C ARG A 151 0.14 -4.61 8.42
N MET A 152 0.50 -5.74 9.02
CA MET A 152 -0.37 -6.90 9.13
C MET A 152 -1.59 -6.61 10.01
N LEU A 153 -1.41 -5.87 11.11
CA LEU A 153 -2.52 -5.44 11.96
C LEU A 153 -3.58 -4.65 11.17
N VAL A 154 -3.17 -3.71 10.33
CA VAL A 154 -4.11 -2.96 9.47
C VAL A 154 -4.86 -3.91 8.52
N LYS A 155 -4.17 -4.87 7.90
CA LYS A 155 -4.80 -5.84 7.00
C LYS A 155 -5.87 -6.65 7.74
N ARG A 156 -5.51 -7.27 8.87
CA ARG A 156 -6.41 -8.04 9.74
C ARG A 156 -7.66 -7.25 10.12
N THR A 157 -7.47 -6.04 10.65
CA THR A 157 -8.58 -5.17 11.07
C THR A 157 -9.51 -4.83 9.91
N VAL A 158 -8.99 -4.59 8.71
CA VAL A 158 -9.83 -4.30 7.54
C VAL A 158 -10.62 -5.54 7.12
N LEU A 159 -9.96 -6.71 6.99
CA LEU A 159 -10.58 -7.96 6.56
C LEU A 159 -11.67 -8.42 7.53
N GLU A 160 -11.40 -8.36 8.84
CA GLU A 160 -12.36 -8.65 9.89
C GLU A 160 -13.61 -7.75 9.78
N ARG A 161 -13.42 -6.44 9.60
CA ARG A 161 -14.53 -5.48 9.48
C ARG A 161 -15.42 -5.71 8.26
N VAL A 162 -14.87 -6.24 7.17
CA VAL A 162 -15.64 -6.54 5.95
C VAL A 162 -16.07 -8.00 5.86
N GLY A 163 -15.74 -8.82 6.86
CA GLY A 163 -16.14 -10.22 6.93
C GLY A 163 -15.48 -11.11 5.86
N ILE A 164 -14.28 -10.75 5.41
CA ILE A 164 -13.48 -11.61 4.51
C ILE A 164 -12.52 -12.42 5.38
N PRO A 165 -12.59 -13.76 5.37
CA PRO A 165 -11.70 -14.58 6.17
C PRO A 165 -10.24 -14.47 5.73
N LEU A 166 -9.34 -14.74 6.68
CA LEU A 166 -7.90 -14.65 6.50
C LEU A 166 -7.24 -15.97 6.95
N ALA A 167 -6.47 -16.59 6.06
CA ALA A 167 -5.59 -17.70 6.39
C ALA A 167 -4.13 -17.21 6.38
N GLU A 168 -3.47 -17.24 7.54
CA GLU A 168 -2.06 -16.86 7.69
C GLU A 168 -1.19 -18.12 7.68
N VAL A 169 -0.41 -18.30 6.60
CA VAL A 169 0.40 -19.49 6.37
C VAL A 169 1.85 -19.22 6.79
N PRO A 170 2.35 -19.86 7.86
CA PRO A 170 3.72 -19.65 8.32
C PRO A 170 4.74 -20.29 7.37
N ALA A 171 5.99 -19.83 7.48
CA ALA A 171 7.11 -20.44 6.78
C ALA A 171 7.16 -21.95 7.02
N LYS A 172 7.49 -22.70 5.96
CA LYS A 172 7.62 -24.18 5.98
C LYS A 172 6.31 -24.96 6.23
N ALA A 173 5.15 -24.30 6.27
CA ALA A 173 3.87 -25.02 6.30
C ALA A 173 3.77 -25.99 5.11
N GLY A 174 3.45 -27.25 5.42
CA GLY A 174 3.16 -28.26 4.41
C GLY A 174 1.74 -28.11 3.85
N ARG A 175 1.41 -28.90 2.83
CA ARG A 175 0.08 -28.88 2.20
C ARG A 175 -1.06 -29.11 3.20
N ALA A 176 -0.97 -30.17 4.01
CA ALA A 176 -2.01 -30.50 4.99
C ALA A 176 -2.24 -29.38 6.02
N ALA A 177 -1.16 -28.77 6.52
CA ALA A 177 -1.26 -27.63 7.43
C ALA A 177 -1.86 -26.40 6.74
N THR A 178 -1.48 -26.13 5.48
CA THR A 178 -2.04 -25.04 4.68
C THR A 178 -3.54 -25.23 4.49
N TRP A 179 -3.99 -26.45 4.19
CA TRP A 179 -5.41 -26.77 4.02
C TRP A 179 -6.19 -26.60 5.32
N ALA A 180 -5.65 -27.10 6.44
CA ALA A 180 -6.28 -26.93 7.75
C ALA A 180 -6.47 -25.45 8.13
N LEU A 181 -5.51 -24.58 7.79
CA LEU A 181 -5.61 -23.13 8.00
C LEU A 181 -6.69 -22.50 7.11
N ILE A 182 -6.80 -22.94 5.86
CA ILE A 182 -7.86 -22.50 4.94
C ILE A 182 -9.23 -22.93 5.46
N ASP A 183 -9.38 -24.19 5.85
CA ASP A 183 -10.63 -24.75 6.35
C ASP A 183 -11.07 -24.07 7.64
N ALA A 184 -10.15 -23.81 8.57
CA ALA A 184 -10.41 -23.05 9.78
C ALA A 184 -10.90 -21.63 9.47
N ALA A 185 -10.17 -20.90 8.63
CA ALA A 185 -10.53 -19.54 8.25
C ALA A 185 -11.92 -19.46 7.60
N LEU A 186 -12.27 -20.43 6.75
CA LEU A 186 -13.57 -20.49 6.08
C LEU A 186 -14.72 -20.93 7.01
N SER A 187 -14.43 -21.66 8.08
CA SER A 187 -15.42 -22.13 9.06
C SER A 187 -15.82 -21.04 10.05
N ASP A 188 -14.91 -20.12 10.36
CA ASP A 188 -15.13 -19.05 11.34
C ASP A 188 -16.05 -17.92 10.84
N VAL A 189 -16.40 -17.92 9.55
CA VAL A 189 -17.28 -16.92 8.95
C VAL A 189 -18.71 -17.45 8.90
N GLU A 190 -19.52 -16.99 9.85
CA GLU A 190 -20.98 -17.22 9.86
C GLU A 190 -21.58 -17.03 8.45
N PRO A 191 -22.35 -18.01 7.93
CA PRO A 191 -22.94 -17.95 6.60
C PRO A 191 -24.04 -16.88 6.56
N GLY A 192 -23.66 -15.61 6.35
CA GLY A 192 -24.67 -14.54 6.22
C GLY A 192 -24.20 -13.09 6.12
N ARG A 193 -22.98 -12.73 6.52
CA ARG A 193 -22.57 -11.31 6.57
C ARG A 193 -21.89 -10.76 5.30
N GLY A 194 -21.38 -11.61 4.42
CA GLY A 194 -20.48 -11.19 3.33
C GLY A 194 -21.10 -10.63 2.05
N ALA A 195 -22.43 -10.56 1.88
CA ALA A 195 -22.99 -10.26 0.53
C ALA A 195 -24.29 -9.44 0.49
N ARG A 196 -24.60 -8.61 1.50
CA ARG A 196 -25.77 -7.71 1.44
C ARG A 196 -25.49 -6.33 2.03
N SER A 197 -24.74 -5.50 1.31
CA SER A 197 -24.90 -4.04 1.43
C SER A 197 -24.60 -3.34 0.11
N GLY A 198 -25.58 -3.38 -0.81
CA GLY A 198 -25.45 -2.71 -2.11
C GLY A 198 -26.73 -2.44 -2.87
N ARG A 199 -27.90 -2.89 -2.39
CA ARG A 199 -29.20 -2.50 -2.97
C ARG A 199 -29.86 -1.43 -2.11
N ALA A 200 -29.39 -0.19 -2.25
CA ALA A 200 -30.10 0.98 -1.77
C ALA A 200 -30.45 1.87 -2.97
N GLY A 201 -31.75 2.00 -3.24
CA GLY A 201 -32.34 3.10 -4.00
C GLY A 201 -32.34 2.99 -5.53
N ARG A 202 -33.35 2.30 -6.09
CA ARG A 202 -34.02 2.86 -7.26
C ARG A 202 -35.01 3.90 -6.74
N GLY A 203 -34.82 5.14 -7.17
CA GLY A 203 -35.69 6.30 -7.00
C GLY A 203 -35.31 7.29 -8.08
#